data_AF-A0A1F9M1S6-F1
#
_entry.id   AF-A0A1F9M1S6-F1
#
_cell.length_a   1.000
_cell.length_b   1.000
_cell.length_c   1.000
_cell.angle_alpha   90.00
_cell.angle_beta   90.00
_cell.angle_gamma   90.00
#
_symmetry.space_group_name_H-M   'P 1'
#
loop_
_entity.id
_entity.type
_entity.pdbx_description
1 polymer ?
#
loop_
_entity_poly.entity_id
_entity_poly.type
_entity_poly.pdbx_seq_one_letter_code
_entity_poly.pdbx_strand_id
1 'polypeptide(L)'
;MPNLKQQLADIKLLMQYAVPPPELATAAALVEKHSTDRVSLNIFQAFYSYLPEGLEDAIAVLRLLERRQGTFLICASTTLSDYLYLATSEQAEFLGLLAEGIWEEEVLAFFNLENREAFFKKYAPLTKFPVYVPAHLHHDLCPFCHVADGEIHTLGCPVEICPWCGGQLTSCACRFTRLGKADLTSEGQLEELLTLLNKKGRVPFSAEEHRPAYPLTPLDLE
;
A
#
# COMPACT_ATOMS: atom_id res chain seq x y z
N MET A 1 -2.98 -12.16 11.20
CA MET A 1 -2.41 -11.91 9.86
C MET A 1 -1.43 -13.02 9.51
N PRO A 2 -1.51 -13.62 8.31
CA PRO A 2 -0.57 -14.65 7.89
C PRO A 2 0.85 -14.06 7.81
N ASN A 3 1.82 -14.85 8.25
CA ASN A 3 3.25 -14.58 8.11
C ASN A 3 3.60 -14.44 6.61
N LEU A 4 4.49 -13.50 6.25
CA LEU A 4 4.91 -13.27 4.85
C LEU A 4 5.35 -14.57 4.14
N LYS A 5 6.03 -15.47 4.86
CA LYS A 5 6.45 -16.77 4.32
C LYS A 5 5.26 -17.66 3.93
N GLN A 6 4.19 -17.64 4.72
CA GLN A 6 2.98 -18.41 4.42
C GLN A 6 2.28 -17.81 3.21
N GLN A 7 2.10 -16.49 3.18
CA GLN A 7 1.47 -15.81 2.05
C GLN A 7 2.24 -16.07 0.74
N LEU A 8 3.57 -16.02 0.76
CA LEU A 8 4.42 -16.35 -0.38
C LEU A 8 4.23 -17.80 -0.84
N ALA A 9 4.15 -18.75 0.09
CA ALA A 9 3.91 -20.16 -0.24
C ALA A 9 2.53 -20.36 -0.89
N ASP A 10 1.50 -19.69 -0.35
CA ASP A 10 0.14 -19.74 -0.88
C ASP A 10 0.08 -19.15 -2.30
N ILE A 11 0.73 -18.00 -2.54
CA ILE A 11 0.86 -17.40 -3.88
C ILE A 11 1.52 -18.37 -4.85
N LYS A 12 2.65 -18.98 -4.46
CA LYS A 12 3.35 -19.95 -5.32
C LYS A 12 2.51 -21.18 -5.62
N LEU A 13 1.63 -21.59 -4.72
CA LEU A 13 0.68 -22.68 -4.98
C LEU A 13 -0.38 -22.24 -6.01
N LEU A 14 -0.96 -21.05 -5.86
CA LEU A 14 -1.94 -20.50 -6.81
C LEU A 14 -1.36 -20.38 -8.22
N MET A 15 -0.11 -19.92 -8.33
CA MET A 15 0.59 -19.76 -9.61
C MET A 15 0.72 -21.07 -10.40
N GLN A 16 0.75 -22.24 -9.75
CA GLN A 16 0.81 -23.53 -10.45
C GLN A 16 -0.43 -23.83 -11.30
N TYR A 17 -1.54 -23.17 -11.00
CA TYR A 17 -2.82 -23.33 -11.71
C TYR A 17 -3.19 -22.10 -12.53
N ALA A 18 -2.59 -20.95 -12.24
CA ALA A 18 -2.95 -19.66 -12.81
C ALA A 18 -1.99 -19.18 -13.90
N VAL A 19 -0.73 -19.61 -13.88
CA VAL A 19 0.32 -19.11 -14.77
C VAL A 19 0.58 -20.11 -15.90
N PRO A 20 0.67 -19.66 -17.17
CA PRO A 20 1.06 -20.52 -18.28
C PRO A 20 2.42 -21.20 -17.99
N PRO A 21 2.57 -22.52 -18.25
CA PRO A 21 3.81 -23.24 -17.91
C PRO A 21 5.13 -22.62 -18.41
N PRO A 22 5.19 -22.00 -19.61
CA PRO A 22 6.41 -21.34 -20.09
C PRO A 22 6.81 -20.10 -19.26
N GLU A 23 5.86 -19.45 -18.60
CA GLU A 23 6.06 -18.18 -17.90
C GLU A 23 6.26 -18.35 -16.39
N LEU A 24 5.93 -19.54 -15.85
CA LEU A 24 5.95 -19.83 -14.42
C LEU A 24 7.28 -19.50 -13.73
N ALA A 25 8.41 -19.84 -14.35
CA ALA A 25 9.72 -19.57 -13.77
C ALA A 25 10.01 -18.07 -13.64
N THR A 26 9.68 -17.29 -14.66
CA THR A 26 9.87 -15.83 -14.70
C THR A 26 8.94 -15.14 -13.71
N ALA A 27 7.66 -15.53 -13.69
CA ALA A 27 6.68 -15.00 -12.76
C ALA A 27 7.06 -15.31 -11.30
N ALA A 28 7.53 -16.53 -11.02
CA ALA A 28 7.95 -16.93 -9.68
C ALA A 28 9.17 -16.14 -9.19
N ALA A 29 10.11 -15.84 -10.09
CA ALA A 29 11.26 -14.98 -9.78
C ALA A 29 10.83 -13.54 -9.45
N LEU A 30 9.83 -13.02 -10.14
CA LEU A 30 9.26 -11.70 -9.83
C LEU A 30 8.63 -11.70 -8.43
N VAL A 31 7.80 -12.70 -8.10
CA VAL A 31 7.20 -12.79 -6.75
C VAL A 31 8.28 -12.92 -5.67
N GLU A 32 9.34 -13.69 -5.90
CA GLU A 32 10.44 -13.87 -4.94
C GLU A 32 11.19 -12.55 -4.67
N LYS A 33 11.42 -11.73 -5.72
CA LYS A 33 12.00 -10.39 -5.59
C LYS A 33 11.19 -9.48 -4.65
N HIS A 34 9.90 -9.75 -4.53
CA HIS A 34 8.94 -9.01 -3.72
C HIS A 34 8.57 -9.73 -2.41
N SER A 35 9.27 -10.81 -2.04
CA SER A 35 8.94 -11.69 -0.89
C SER A 35 8.90 -11.00 0.48
N THR A 36 9.53 -9.84 0.62
CA THR A 36 9.57 -9.05 1.85
C THR A 36 8.58 -7.87 1.86
N ASP A 37 7.82 -7.69 0.78
CA ASP A 37 6.95 -6.54 0.58
C ASP A 37 5.47 -6.93 0.61
N ARG A 38 4.79 -6.52 1.66
CA ARG A 38 3.38 -6.87 1.87
C ARG A 38 2.47 -6.28 0.79
N VAL A 39 2.75 -5.07 0.31
CA VAL A 39 1.91 -4.38 -0.71
C VAL A 39 1.87 -5.19 -2.00
N SER A 40 3.03 -5.56 -2.55
CA SER A 40 3.10 -6.36 -3.76
C SER A 40 2.63 -7.81 -3.55
N LEU A 41 2.91 -8.44 -2.41
CA LEU A 41 2.36 -9.76 -2.11
C LEU A 41 0.83 -9.76 -2.05
N ASN A 42 0.22 -8.70 -1.53
CA ASN A 42 -1.24 -8.55 -1.55
C ASN A 42 -1.78 -8.46 -2.99
N ILE A 43 -1.08 -7.77 -3.89
CA ILE A 43 -1.45 -7.69 -5.31
C ILE A 43 -1.31 -9.06 -5.98
N PHE A 44 -0.18 -9.75 -5.81
CA PHE A 44 0.02 -11.09 -6.36
C PHE A 44 -1.05 -12.06 -5.84
N GLN A 45 -1.36 -12.01 -4.55
CA GLN A 45 -2.41 -12.82 -3.98
C GLN A 45 -3.78 -12.48 -4.59
N ALA A 46 -4.14 -11.20 -4.70
CA ALA A 46 -5.41 -10.79 -5.31
C ALA A 46 -5.52 -11.27 -6.76
N PHE A 47 -4.48 -11.08 -7.56
CA PHE A 47 -4.44 -11.49 -8.97
C PHE A 47 -4.53 -13.00 -9.15
N TYR A 48 -3.68 -13.78 -8.46
CA TYR A 48 -3.66 -15.25 -8.64
C TYR A 48 -4.80 -15.98 -7.92
N SER A 49 -5.48 -15.34 -6.94
CA SER A 49 -6.69 -15.92 -6.35
C SER A 49 -7.90 -15.76 -7.26
N TYR A 50 -7.97 -14.65 -8.00
CA TYR A 50 -9.09 -14.29 -8.86
C TYR A 50 -8.55 -13.70 -10.16
N LEU A 51 -8.21 -14.59 -11.11
CA LEU A 51 -7.80 -14.19 -12.45
C LEU A 51 -8.91 -13.34 -13.08
N PRO A 52 -8.66 -12.06 -13.40
CA PRO A 52 -9.73 -11.13 -13.82
C PRO A 52 -10.58 -11.64 -14.99
N GLU A 53 -9.96 -12.36 -15.92
CA GLU A 53 -10.62 -12.94 -17.10
C GLU A 53 -10.83 -14.46 -17.02
N GLY A 54 -10.44 -15.10 -15.91
CA GLY A 54 -10.42 -16.56 -15.77
C GLY A 54 -9.46 -17.27 -16.75
N LEU A 55 -8.58 -16.52 -17.40
CA LEU A 55 -7.55 -17.03 -18.31
C LEU A 55 -6.23 -17.16 -17.57
N GLU A 56 -5.44 -18.18 -17.93
CA GLU A 56 -4.07 -18.32 -17.44
C GLU A 56 -3.27 -17.08 -17.84
N ASP A 57 -2.66 -16.41 -16.86
CA ASP A 57 -1.93 -15.18 -17.06
C ASP A 57 -0.85 -14.98 -15.98
N ALA A 58 0.12 -14.12 -16.28
CA ALA A 58 1.26 -13.87 -15.42
C ALA A 58 1.55 -12.37 -15.31
N ILE A 59 1.69 -11.88 -14.08
CA ILE A 59 2.20 -10.52 -13.87
C ILE A 59 3.66 -10.47 -14.31
N ALA A 60 3.93 -9.63 -15.31
CA ALA A 60 5.27 -9.39 -15.84
C ALA A 60 5.94 -8.19 -15.15
N VAL A 61 5.17 -7.17 -14.79
CA VAL A 61 5.68 -5.97 -14.14
C VAL A 61 4.61 -5.28 -13.30
N LEU A 62 5.03 -4.73 -12.16
CA LEU A 62 4.24 -3.80 -11.36
C LEU A 62 4.78 -2.38 -11.59
N ARG A 63 3.92 -1.42 -11.91
CA ARG A 63 4.28 0.01 -12.04
C ARG A 63 3.54 0.84 -11.01
N LEU A 64 4.28 1.76 -10.39
CA LEU A 64 3.71 2.71 -9.44
C LEU A 64 3.14 3.92 -10.19
N LEU A 65 1.81 4.02 -10.23
CA LEU A 65 1.13 5.16 -10.86
C LEU A 65 1.08 6.35 -9.90
N GLU A 66 0.68 6.10 -8.66
CA GLU A 66 0.63 7.12 -7.62
C GLU A 66 0.64 6.49 -6.23
N ARG A 67 1.03 7.29 -5.26
CA ARG A 67 1.00 6.95 -3.84
C ARG A 67 0.38 8.12 -3.09
N ARG A 68 -0.54 7.83 -2.18
CA ARG A 68 -1.12 8.83 -1.29
C ARG A 68 -1.51 8.20 0.03
N GLN A 69 -1.08 8.78 1.14
CA GLN A 69 -1.44 8.37 2.51
C GLN A 69 -1.30 6.86 2.77
N GLY A 70 -0.22 6.24 2.28
CA GLY A 70 0.06 4.81 2.50
C GLY A 70 -0.71 3.86 1.57
N THR A 71 -1.53 4.41 0.67
CA THR A 71 -2.23 3.69 -0.38
C THR A 71 -1.48 3.83 -1.70
N PHE A 72 -1.35 2.72 -2.42
CA PHE A 72 -0.62 2.60 -3.67
C PHE A 72 -1.59 2.32 -4.81
N LEU A 73 -1.58 3.17 -5.83
CA LEU A 73 -2.20 2.88 -7.11
C LEU A 73 -1.16 2.22 -8.01
N ILE A 74 -1.35 0.92 -8.26
CA ILE A 74 -0.41 0.08 -9.00
C ILE A 74 -1.07 -0.39 -10.29
N CYS A 75 -0.32 -0.35 -11.39
CA CYS A 75 -0.67 -1.07 -12.60
C CYS A 75 0.14 -2.37 -12.67
N ALA A 76 -0.56 -3.51 -12.71
CA ALA A 76 0.02 -4.81 -12.97
C ALA A 76 -0.13 -5.12 -14.47
N SER A 77 0.98 -5.06 -15.20
CA SER A 77 0.98 -5.41 -16.63
C SER A 77 1.29 -6.89 -16.80
N THR A 78 0.50 -7.54 -17.62
CA THR A 78 0.67 -8.95 -18.00
C THR A 78 0.89 -9.09 -19.50
N THR A 79 0.85 -10.31 -20.03
CA THR A 79 0.88 -10.54 -21.48
C THR A 79 -0.47 -10.27 -22.13
N LEU A 80 -1.57 -10.36 -21.37
CA LEU A 80 -2.93 -10.17 -21.85
C LEU A 80 -3.42 -8.74 -21.72
N SER A 81 -3.16 -8.07 -20.58
CA SER A 81 -3.74 -6.77 -20.28
C SER A 81 -3.00 -6.02 -19.15
N ASP A 82 -3.39 -4.76 -18.96
CA ASP A 82 -2.94 -3.91 -17.87
C ASP A 82 -4.06 -3.77 -16.84
N TYR A 83 -3.82 -4.24 -15.62
CA TYR A 83 -4.79 -4.27 -14.53
C TYR A 83 -4.48 -3.22 -13.47
N LEU A 84 -5.51 -2.55 -12.96
CA LEU A 84 -5.39 -1.55 -11.91
C LEU A 84 -5.67 -2.17 -10.54
N TYR A 85 -4.79 -1.88 -9.59
CA TYR A 85 -4.92 -2.29 -8.20
C TYR A 85 -4.77 -1.11 -7.26
N LEU A 86 -5.63 -1.06 -6.25
CA LEU A 86 -5.45 -0.25 -5.06
C LEU A 86 -4.88 -1.13 -3.97
N ALA A 87 -3.68 -0.82 -3.48
CA ALA A 87 -3.00 -1.67 -2.50
C ALA A 87 -2.56 -0.90 -1.25
N THR A 88 -2.64 -1.57 -0.12
CA THR A 88 -2.11 -1.14 1.17
C THR A 88 -1.27 -2.28 1.77
N SER A 89 -0.69 -2.06 2.96
CA SER A 89 -0.06 -3.14 3.72
C SER A 89 -1.05 -4.20 4.21
N GLU A 90 -2.35 -3.92 4.21
CA GLU A 90 -3.39 -4.83 4.70
C GLU A 90 -3.93 -5.71 3.58
N GLN A 91 -4.31 -5.09 2.45
CA GLN A 91 -4.97 -5.77 1.34
C GLN A 91 -4.69 -5.09 -0.01
N ALA A 92 -5.08 -5.76 -1.09
CA ALA A 92 -5.14 -5.18 -2.42
C ALA A 92 -6.51 -5.45 -3.05
N GLU A 93 -7.04 -4.45 -3.74
CA GLU A 93 -8.33 -4.47 -4.40
C GLU A 93 -8.15 -4.24 -5.89
N PHE A 94 -8.85 -5.03 -6.69
CA PHE A 94 -8.88 -4.90 -8.14
C PHE A 94 -9.84 -3.78 -8.54
N LEU A 95 -9.37 -2.83 -9.36
CA LEU A 95 -10.15 -1.68 -9.82
C LEU A 95 -10.62 -1.80 -11.29
N GLY A 96 -10.19 -2.85 -12.01
CA GLY A 96 -10.52 -3.03 -13.42
C GLY A 96 -9.31 -2.90 -14.36
N LEU A 97 -9.61 -2.78 -15.65
CA LEU A 97 -8.62 -2.63 -16.71
C LEU A 97 -8.14 -1.17 -16.79
N LEU A 98 -6.84 -0.99 -16.99
CA LEU A 98 -6.27 0.35 -17.23
C LEU A 98 -6.93 1.05 -18.42
N ALA A 99 -7.25 0.30 -19.47
CA ALA A 99 -7.90 0.81 -20.68
C ALA A 99 -9.30 1.38 -20.42
N GLU A 100 -9.98 0.90 -19.37
CA GLU A 100 -11.31 1.36 -18.98
C GLU A 100 -11.23 2.51 -17.97
N GLY A 101 -10.09 2.69 -17.30
CA GLY A 101 -9.89 3.65 -16.22
C GLY A 101 -10.53 3.19 -14.91
N ILE A 102 -10.62 4.10 -13.94
CA ILE A 102 -11.27 3.84 -12.64
C ILE A 102 -12.73 4.31 -12.71
N TRP A 103 -13.65 3.46 -12.24
CA TRP A 103 -15.09 3.74 -12.22
C TRP A 103 -15.55 4.33 -10.88
N GLU A 104 -14.88 3.97 -9.80
CA GLU A 104 -15.19 4.39 -8.45
C GLU A 104 -14.81 5.87 -8.23
N GLU A 105 -15.83 6.74 -8.16
CA GLU A 105 -15.64 8.18 -7.94
C GLU A 105 -14.88 8.49 -6.64
N GLU A 106 -15.07 7.67 -5.60
CA GLU A 106 -14.39 7.79 -4.31
C GLU A 106 -12.87 7.58 -4.45
N VAL A 107 -12.46 6.63 -5.30
CA VAL A 107 -11.03 6.37 -5.58
C VAL A 107 -10.44 7.51 -6.40
N LEU A 108 -11.17 8.00 -7.42
CA LEU A 108 -10.74 9.16 -8.20
C LEU A 108 -10.55 10.40 -7.30
N ALA A 109 -11.55 10.72 -6.47
CA ALA A 109 -11.48 11.81 -5.51
C ALA A 109 -10.32 11.64 -4.53
N PHE A 110 -10.08 10.41 -4.06
CA PHE A 110 -8.93 10.08 -3.22
C PHE A 110 -7.59 10.33 -3.90
N PHE A 111 -7.47 10.30 -5.23
CA PHE A 111 -6.25 10.68 -5.95
C PHE A 111 -6.29 12.12 -6.52
N ASN A 112 -7.23 12.95 -6.05
CA ASN A 112 -7.48 14.30 -6.57
C ASN A 112 -7.75 14.32 -8.08
N LEU A 113 -8.47 13.32 -8.58
CA LEU A 113 -8.91 13.24 -9.97
C LEU A 113 -10.39 13.59 -10.02
N GLU A 114 -10.73 14.56 -10.87
CA GLU A 114 -12.12 15.01 -11.01
C GLU A 114 -12.99 13.94 -11.68
N ASN A 115 -12.42 13.21 -12.64
CA ASN A 115 -13.13 12.22 -13.43
C ASN A 115 -12.14 11.30 -14.14
N ARG A 116 -12.69 10.36 -14.91
CA ARG A 116 -11.95 9.38 -15.70
C ARG A 116 -11.13 9.98 -16.84
N GLU A 117 -11.55 11.11 -17.42
CA GLU A 117 -10.74 11.79 -18.43
C GLU A 117 -9.45 12.34 -17.82
N ALA A 118 -9.54 12.89 -16.60
CA ALA A 118 -8.37 13.32 -15.84
C ALA A 118 -7.43 12.15 -15.50
N PHE A 119 -7.99 10.97 -15.18
CA PHE A 119 -7.22 9.74 -14.99
C PHE A 119 -6.39 9.40 -16.23
N PHE A 120 -7.02 9.31 -17.41
CA PHE A 120 -6.31 8.97 -18.64
C PHE A 120 -5.25 10.02 -19.00
N LYS A 121 -5.56 11.30 -18.80
CA LYS A 121 -4.61 12.39 -19.06
C LYS A 121 -3.36 12.31 -18.16
N LYS A 122 -3.54 11.88 -16.90
CA LYS A 122 -2.45 11.80 -15.91
C LYS A 122 -1.61 10.54 -16.10
N TYR A 123 -2.25 9.38 -16.29
CA TYR A 123 -1.55 8.09 -16.27
C TYR A 123 -1.22 7.51 -17.64
N ALA A 124 -1.62 8.15 -18.74
CA ALA A 124 -1.13 7.81 -20.07
C ALA A 124 0.14 8.61 -20.44
N PRO A 125 1.22 7.99 -20.98
CA PRO A 125 1.52 6.56 -21.15
C PRO A 125 2.25 5.93 -19.94
N LEU A 126 2.01 4.62 -19.73
CA LEU A 126 2.59 3.82 -18.63
C LEU A 126 4.12 3.84 -18.53
N THR A 127 4.82 4.00 -19.66
CA THR A 127 6.29 3.96 -19.70
C THR A 127 6.95 5.08 -18.90
N LYS A 128 6.21 6.15 -18.57
CA LYS A 128 6.69 7.24 -17.71
C LYS A 128 6.73 6.87 -16.23
N PHE A 129 6.00 5.82 -15.82
CA PHE A 129 5.88 5.43 -14.44
C PHE A 129 6.96 4.42 -14.06
N PRO A 130 7.60 4.57 -12.89
CA PRO A 130 8.66 3.69 -12.47
C PRO A 130 8.12 2.27 -12.21
N VAL A 131 8.98 1.28 -12.43
CA VAL A 131 8.73 -0.08 -11.93
C VAL A 131 8.69 0.00 -10.41
N TYR A 132 7.63 -0.58 -9.84
CA TYR A 132 7.45 -0.62 -8.40
C TYR A 132 8.57 -1.43 -7.76
N VAL A 133 9.11 -0.92 -6.65
CA VAL A 133 10.06 -1.62 -5.80
C VAL A 133 9.49 -1.69 -4.39
N PRO A 134 9.84 -2.72 -3.60
CA PRO A 134 9.37 -2.89 -2.22
C PRO A 134 9.38 -1.61 -1.37
N ALA A 135 8.27 -1.35 -0.68
CA ALA A 135 8.05 -0.09 0.04
C ALA A 135 9.10 0.18 1.12
N HIS A 136 9.59 -0.86 1.81
CA HIS A 136 10.58 -0.72 2.87
C HIS A 136 11.96 -0.25 2.38
N LEU A 137 12.27 -0.37 1.08
CA LEU A 137 13.51 0.14 0.48
C LEU A 137 13.50 1.66 0.31
N HIS A 138 12.34 2.30 0.47
CA HIS A 138 12.20 3.74 0.38
C HIS A 138 12.47 4.40 1.74
N HIS A 139 13.51 5.24 1.79
CA HIS A 139 13.86 5.99 2.99
C HIS A 139 12.87 7.13 3.27
N ASP A 140 12.22 7.66 2.23
CA ASP A 140 11.19 8.70 2.30
C ASP A 140 9.83 8.19 2.78
N LEU A 141 9.69 6.88 3.02
CA LEU A 141 8.46 6.26 3.48
C LEU A 141 8.47 5.90 4.95
N CYS A 142 7.32 6.03 5.60
CA CYS A 142 7.12 5.44 6.92
C CYS A 142 7.28 3.91 6.84
N PRO A 143 8.12 3.29 7.68
CA PRO A 143 8.39 1.85 7.61
C PRO A 143 7.21 0.96 8.05
N PHE A 144 6.13 1.56 8.56
CA PHE A 144 4.96 0.83 9.05
C PHE A 144 3.73 1.02 8.17
N CYS A 145 3.33 2.28 7.92
CA CYS A 145 2.14 2.58 7.14
C CYS A 145 2.43 3.16 5.76
N HIS A 146 3.71 3.27 5.38
CA HIS A 146 4.15 3.68 4.03
C HIS A 146 3.67 5.05 3.53
N VAL A 147 3.23 5.93 4.42
CA VAL A 147 2.99 7.33 4.08
C VAL A 147 4.32 8.01 3.72
N ALA A 148 4.28 8.91 2.75
CA ALA A 148 5.46 9.67 2.33
C ALA A 148 5.80 10.77 3.33
N ASP A 149 7.04 11.26 3.27
CA ASP A 149 7.44 12.47 3.97
C ASP A 149 6.46 13.64 3.68
N GLY A 150 6.03 14.31 4.73
CA GLY A 150 5.03 15.37 4.69
C GLY A 150 3.58 14.90 4.67
N GLU A 151 3.31 13.60 4.58
CA GLU A 151 1.94 13.06 4.65
C GLU A 151 1.51 12.73 6.08
N ILE A 152 0.19 12.71 6.31
CA ILE A 152 -0.38 12.29 7.58
C ILE A 152 -0.47 10.76 7.62
N HIS A 153 -0.04 10.17 8.74
CA HIS A 153 -0.11 8.73 8.98
C HIS A 153 -1.53 8.14 8.85
N THR A 154 -1.62 6.85 8.52
CA THR A 154 -2.83 6.06 8.79
C THR A 154 -3.02 5.95 10.30
N LEU A 155 -4.26 6.12 10.79
CA LEU A 155 -4.54 6.06 12.22
C LEU A 155 -4.10 4.70 12.79
N GLY A 156 -3.37 4.74 13.90
CA GLY A 156 -2.84 3.52 14.54
C GLY A 156 -1.41 3.16 14.12
N CYS A 157 -0.78 3.96 13.26
CA CYS A 157 0.63 3.80 12.95
C CYS A 157 1.50 3.94 14.22
N PRO A 158 2.42 2.99 14.53
CA PRO A 158 3.22 3.02 15.75
C PRO A 158 4.15 4.23 15.88
N VAL A 159 4.53 4.85 14.76
CA VAL A 159 5.43 6.02 14.74
C VAL A 159 4.68 7.35 14.61
N GLU A 160 3.35 7.32 14.58
CA GLU A 160 2.57 8.56 14.53
C GLU A 160 2.78 9.38 15.82
N ILE A 161 3.16 10.64 15.65
CA ILE A 161 3.38 11.57 16.76
C ILE A 161 2.06 12.19 17.22
N CYS A 162 1.83 12.13 18.53
CA CYS A 162 0.69 12.74 19.18
C CYS A 162 0.80 14.27 19.16
N PRO A 163 -0.17 15.00 18.54
CA PRO A 163 -0.12 16.46 18.43
C PRO A 163 -0.37 17.19 19.76
N TRP A 164 -0.67 16.47 20.85
CA TRP A 164 -0.90 17.06 22.17
C TRP A 164 0.32 16.96 23.09
N CYS A 165 1.11 15.89 23.01
CA CYS A 165 2.21 15.66 23.95
C CYS A 165 3.55 15.38 23.27
N GLY A 166 3.61 15.22 21.94
CA GLY A 166 4.84 14.90 21.20
C GLY A 166 5.33 13.46 21.35
N GLY A 167 4.70 12.62 22.18
CA GLY A 167 4.98 11.18 22.24
C GLY A 167 4.29 10.39 21.12
N GLN A 168 4.52 9.08 21.04
CA GLN A 168 3.82 8.20 20.09
C GLN A 168 2.32 8.11 20.42
N LEU A 169 1.46 8.33 19.43
CA LEU A 169 0.00 8.36 19.59
C LEU A 169 -0.55 7.03 20.14
N THR A 170 -0.03 5.92 19.64
CA THR A 170 -0.40 4.54 20.04
C THR A 170 0.09 4.16 21.44
N SER A 171 1.00 4.92 22.05
CA SER A 171 1.52 4.68 23.41
C SER A 171 1.09 5.75 24.43
N CYS A 172 0.64 6.92 23.99
CA CYS A 172 0.26 8.01 24.91
C CYS A 172 -1.15 7.87 25.49
N ALA A 173 -1.36 8.39 26.70
CA ALA A 173 -2.70 8.42 27.32
C ALA A 173 -3.64 9.48 26.71
N CYS A 174 -3.14 10.41 25.88
CA CYS A 174 -3.93 11.54 25.37
C CYS A 174 -5.17 11.08 24.59
N ARG A 175 -5.09 9.99 23.84
CA ARG A 175 -6.23 9.42 23.10
C ARG A 175 -7.43 9.11 24.01
N PHE A 176 -7.15 8.62 25.22
CA PHE A 176 -8.17 8.29 26.22
C PHE A 176 -8.66 9.54 26.94
N THR A 177 -7.74 10.41 27.37
CA THR A 177 -8.06 11.65 28.09
C THR A 177 -8.92 12.60 27.26
N ARG A 178 -8.63 12.72 25.95
CA ARG A 178 -9.37 13.63 25.05
C ARG A 178 -10.80 13.17 24.77
N LEU A 179 -11.04 11.85 24.81
CA LEU A 179 -12.36 11.26 24.66
C LEU A 179 -13.11 11.09 25.99
N GLY A 180 -12.44 11.34 27.13
CA GLY A 180 -13.00 11.05 28.46
C GLY A 180 -13.32 9.57 28.66
N LYS A 181 -12.53 8.69 28.04
CA LYS A 181 -12.69 7.23 28.12
C LYS A 181 -11.52 6.60 28.85
N ALA A 182 -11.74 5.42 29.44
CA ALA A 182 -10.66 4.62 30.01
C ALA A 182 -9.98 3.73 28.95
N ASP A 183 -10.71 3.35 27.90
CA ASP A 183 -10.23 2.51 26.82
C ASP A 183 -10.98 2.79 25.50
N LEU A 184 -10.48 2.29 24.37
CA LEU A 184 -11.09 2.36 23.04
C LEU A 184 -11.50 0.96 22.58
N THR A 185 -12.80 0.69 22.56
CA THR A 185 -13.35 -0.65 22.32
C THR A 185 -14.31 -0.72 21.13
N SER A 186 -14.52 0.38 20.40
CA SER A 186 -15.39 0.41 19.23
C SER A 186 -14.86 1.32 18.13
N GLU A 187 -15.25 1.02 16.89
CA GLU A 187 -14.90 1.83 15.70
C GLU A 187 -15.39 3.28 15.82
N GLY A 188 -16.62 3.49 16.32
CA GLY A 188 -17.14 4.85 16.53
C GLY A 188 -16.29 5.71 17.49
N GLN A 189 -15.58 5.10 18.45
CA GLN A 189 -14.63 5.83 19.29
C GLN A 189 -13.35 6.20 18.54
N LEU A 190 -12.93 5.39 17.57
CA LEU A 190 -11.80 5.70 16.70
C LEU A 190 -12.14 6.85 15.74
N GLU A 191 -13.36 6.89 15.21
CA GLU A 191 -13.86 8.00 14.39
C GLU A 191 -13.90 9.33 15.17
N GLU A 192 -14.38 9.29 16.41
CA GLU A 192 -14.38 10.45 17.30
C GLU A 192 -12.94 10.92 17.59
N LEU A 193 -12.03 9.99 17.88
CA LEU A 193 -10.60 10.29 18.06
C LEU A 193 -10.00 10.95 16.81
N LEU A 194 -10.28 10.40 15.63
CA LEU A 194 -9.80 10.91 14.36
C LEU A 194 -10.30 12.34 14.11
N THR A 195 -11.57 12.61 14.46
CA THR A 195 -12.15 13.95 14.38
C THR A 195 -11.42 14.94 15.30
N LEU A 196 -11.12 14.55 16.54
CA LEU A 196 -10.36 15.38 17.49
C LEU A 196 -8.92 15.63 17.03
N LEU A 197 -8.27 14.61 16.48
CA LEU A 197 -6.92 14.70 15.91
C LEU A 197 -6.88 15.66 14.72
N ASN A 198 -7.80 15.50 13.77
CA ASN A 198 -7.91 16.36 12.59
C ASN A 198 -8.18 17.82 12.99
N LYS A 199 -9.07 18.04 13.96
CA LYS A 199 -9.35 19.38 14.50
C LYS A 199 -8.13 20.01 15.18
N LYS A 200 -7.32 19.22 15.88
CA LYS A 200 -6.07 19.70 16.51
C LYS A 200 -4.99 20.01 15.46
N GLY A 201 -5.02 19.31 14.34
CA GLY A 201 -3.94 19.24 13.36
C GLY A 201 -3.01 18.08 13.68
N ARG A 202 -3.06 17.03 12.86
CA ARG A 202 -2.16 15.89 12.96
C ARG A 202 -0.76 16.28 12.52
N VAL A 203 0.26 15.67 13.14
CA VAL A 203 1.66 15.92 12.79
C VAL A 203 1.99 15.10 11.53
N PRO A 204 2.46 15.75 10.45
CA PRO A 204 2.96 15.03 9.28
C PRO A 204 4.15 14.14 9.59
N PHE A 205 4.32 13.08 8.81
CA PHE A 205 5.49 12.23 8.88
C PHE A 205 6.74 13.00 8.43
N SER A 206 7.81 12.92 9.21
CA SER A 206 9.16 13.36 8.83
C SER A 206 10.04 12.13 8.77
N ALA A 207 10.57 11.81 7.59
CA ALA A 207 11.45 10.66 7.42
C ALA A 207 12.77 10.83 8.19
N GLU A 208 13.23 12.07 8.32
CA GLU A 208 14.44 12.42 9.06
C GLU A 208 14.25 12.26 10.58
N GLU A 209 13.14 12.76 11.12
CA GLU A 209 12.94 12.85 12.57
C GLU A 209 12.20 11.66 13.18
N HIS A 210 11.23 11.09 12.45
CA HIS A 210 10.30 10.09 13.00
C HIS A 210 10.68 8.65 12.66
N ARG A 211 11.60 8.43 11.70
CA ARG A 211 12.04 7.09 11.37
C ARG A 211 12.86 6.54 12.54
N PRO A 212 12.52 5.36 13.10
CA PRO A 212 13.28 4.79 14.20
C PRO A 212 14.74 4.62 13.78
N ALA A 213 15.66 5.14 14.59
CA ALA A 213 17.08 4.90 14.43
C ALA A 213 17.35 3.42 14.71
N TYR A 214 17.31 2.57 13.67
CA TYR A 214 17.92 1.26 13.75
C TYR A 214 19.44 1.45 13.62
N PRO A 215 20.26 0.70 14.38
CA PRO A 215 21.66 0.59 14.04
C PRO A 215 21.74 0.09 12.59
N LEU A 216 22.38 0.88 11.73
CA LEU A 216 22.63 0.53 10.33
C LEU A 216 23.17 -0.90 10.29
N THR A 217 22.48 -1.79 9.60
CA THR A 217 23.05 -3.10 9.32
C THR A 217 24.04 -2.94 8.17
N PRO A 218 25.08 -3.80 8.08
CA PRO A 218 26.08 -3.69 7.01
C PRO A 218 25.50 -3.73 5.58
N LEU A 219 24.25 -4.21 5.42
CA LEU A 219 23.51 -4.22 4.15
C LEU A 219 22.99 -2.83 3.73
N ASP A 220 22.92 -1.87 4.67
CA ASP A 220 22.46 -0.51 4.43
C ASP A 220 23.61 0.43 3.96
N LEU A 221 24.82 -0.13 3.79
CA LEU A 221 26.06 0.60 3.44
C LEU A 221 26.69 0.17 2.10
N GLU A 222 26.01 -0.66 1.31
CA GLU A 222 26.45 -1.07 -0.03
C GLU A 222 25.62 -0.42 -1.16
#